data_AF-A0A530AEH7-F1
#
_entry.id   AF-A0A530AEH7-F1
#
_cell.length_a   1.000
_cell.length_b   1.000
_cell.length_c   1.000
_cell.angle_alpha   90.00
_cell.angle_beta   90.00
_cell.angle_gamma   90.00
#
_symmetry.space_group_name_H-M   'P 1'
#
loop_
_entity.id
_entity.type
_entity.pdbx_description
1 polymer ?
#
loop_
_entity_poly.entity_id
_entity_poly.type
_entity_poly.pdbx_seq_one_letter_code
_entity_poly.pdbx_strand_id
1 'polypeptide(L)'
;ADLFPDNVFFLGEKLSGLIDFYFACDDLYAYDVATCLNAWCFEKDFSFNLTKGTALLAGYQSVRPLGNDEKAAMPILARGSALRFMLTRLYDWLT
;
A
#
# COMPACT_ATOMS: atom_id res chain seq x y z
N ALA A 1 7.13 -1.11 -3.44
CA ALA A 1 6.87 0.28 -3.03
C ALA A 1 6.06 0.96 -4.14
N ASP A 2 5.22 1.95 -3.81
CA ASP A 2 4.53 2.87 -4.74
C ASP A 2 3.32 2.35 -5.57
N LEU A 3 2.67 1.26 -5.17
CA LEU A 3 1.50 0.75 -5.88
C LEU A 3 0.20 1.51 -5.50
N PHE A 4 0.09 2.78 -5.91
CA PHE A 4 -1.10 3.62 -5.74
C PHE A 4 -2.20 3.34 -6.77
N PRO A 5 -3.45 3.82 -6.56
CA PRO A 5 -4.56 3.61 -7.50
C PRO A 5 -4.33 4.03 -8.94
N ASP A 6 -3.53 5.06 -9.17
CA ASP A 6 -3.12 5.54 -10.50
C ASP A 6 -2.13 4.61 -11.20
N ASN A 7 -1.38 3.79 -10.46
CA ASN A 7 -0.42 2.81 -10.98
C ASN A 7 -1.05 1.42 -11.27
N VAL A 8 -2.38 1.29 -11.16
CA VAL A 8 -3.10 0.02 -11.37
C VAL A 8 -4.26 0.21 -12.34
N PHE A 9 -4.21 -0.51 -13.47
CA PHE A 9 -5.26 -0.46 -14.48
C PHE A 9 -6.32 -1.53 -14.30
N PHE A 10 -7.55 -1.16 -14.66
CA PHE A 10 -8.71 -2.03 -14.68
C PHE A 10 -9.44 -1.96 -16.03
N LEU A 11 -9.90 -3.11 -16.52
CA LEU A 11 -10.89 -3.23 -17.59
C LEU A 11 -12.21 -3.67 -16.95
N GLY A 12 -13.10 -2.70 -16.69
CA GLY A 12 -14.27 -2.91 -15.83
C GLY A 12 -13.82 -3.22 -14.40
N GLU A 13 -14.23 -4.36 -13.86
CA GLU A 13 -13.87 -4.80 -12.50
C GLU A 13 -12.60 -5.68 -12.47
N LYS A 14 -11.99 -5.97 -13.63
CA LYS A 14 -10.81 -6.84 -13.71
C LYS A 14 -9.53 -6.03 -13.77
N LEU A 15 -8.62 -6.28 -12.83
CA LEU A 15 -7.25 -5.77 -12.88
C LEU A 15 -6.58 -6.25 -14.19
N SER A 16 -6.04 -5.30 -14.95
CA SER A 16 -5.48 -5.54 -16.29
C SER A 16 -4.00 -5.21 -16.41
N GLY A 17 -3.43 -4.47 -15.45
CA GLY A 17 -2.00 -4.16 -15.47
C GLY A 17 -1.54 -3.38 -14.25
N LEU A 18 -0.25 -3.54 -13.94
CA LEU A 18 0.49 -2.73 -12.98
C LEU A 18 1.59 -2.00 -13.76
N ILE A 19 1.84 -0.73 -13.46
CA ILE A 19 2.80 0.11 -14.19
C ILE A 19 3.74 0.87 -13.23
N ASP A 20 4.64 1.68 -13.78
CA ASP A 20 5.51 2.64 -13.06
C ASP A 20 6.40 2.03 -11.96
N PHE A 21 7.21 1.05 -12.36
CA PHE A 21 8.15 0.32 -11.49
C PHE A 21 9.43 1.09 -11.11
N TYR A 22 9.47 2.42 -11.25
CA TYR A 22 10.68 3.21 -10.98
C TYR A 22 11.14 3.17 -9.52
N PHE A 23 10.22 2.91 -8.59
CA PHE A 23 10.49 2.72 -7.16
C PHE A 23 10.59 1.25 -6.74
N ALA A 24 10.64 0.31 -7.69
CA ALA A 24 10.86 -1.10 -7.36
C ALA A 24 12.25 -1.30 -6.74
N CYS A 25 12.33 -2.11 -5.70
CA CYS A 25 13.55 -2.43 -4.98
C CYS A 25 13.40 -3.77 -4.25
N ASP A 26 14.52 -4.31 -3.79
CA ASP A 26 14.53 -5.43 -2.85
C ASP A 26 14.25 -4.92 -1.44
N ASP A 27 13.10 -5.32 -0.86
CA ASP A 27 12.67 -4.94 0.49
C ASP A 27 11.65 -5.96 1.04
N LEU A 28 11.14 -5.73 2.24
CA LEU A 28 10.15 -6.56 2.90
C LEU A 28 8.82 -6.55 2.13
N TYR A 29 8.32 -7.73 1.73
CA TYR A 29 7.00 -7.86 1.10
C TYR A 29 5.87 -7.22 1.94
N ALA A 30 5.90 -7.40 3.26
CA ALA A 30 4.92 -6.82 4.17
C ALA A 30 4.96 -5.28 4.19
N TYR A 31 6.11 -4.66 3.90
CA TYR A 31 6.22 -3.21 3.80
C TYR A 31 5.48 -2.67 2.56
N ASP A 32 5.48 -3.44 1.47
CA ASP A 32 4.72 -3.07 0.27
C ASP A 32 3.21 -3.22 0.49
N VAL A 33 2.78 -4.28 1.19
CA VAL A 33 1.37 -4.43 1.62
C VAL A 33 0.94 -3.27 2.51
N ALA A 34 1.80 -2.85 3.45
CA ALA A 34 1.53 -1.71 4.31
C ALA A 34 1.43 -0.39 3.53
N THR A 35 2.24 -0.25 2.47
CA THR A 35 2.13 0.87 1.52
C THR A 35 0.79 0.86 0.79
N CYS A 36 0.34 -0.31 0.32
CA CYS A 36 -0.97 -0.44 -0.32
C CYS A 36 -2.13 -0.13 0.66
N LEU A 37 -2.03 -0.51 1.94
CA LEU A 37 -3.03 -0.12 2.94
C LEU A 37 -3.14 1.41 3.07
N ASN A 38 -2.02 2.12 3.11
CA ASN A 38 -2.00 3.58 3.16
C ASN A 38 -2.54 4.22 1.87
N ALA A 39 -2.29 3.61 0.72
CA ALA A 39 -2.70 4.15 -0.58
C ALA A 39 -4.18 3.89 -0.92
N TRP A 40 -4.71 2.73 -0.54
CA TRP A 40 -6.03 2.25 -1.02
C TRP A 40 -7.13 2.30 0.04
N CYS A 41 -6.78 2.22 1.33
CA CYS A 41 -7.76 1.93 2.38
C CYS A 41 -8.16 3.15 3.21
N PHE A 42 -7.88 4.37 2.74
CA PHE A 42 -8.37 5.60 3.34
C PHE A 42 -9.39 6.30 2.44
N GLU A 43 -10.40 6.92 3.03
CA GLU A 43 -11.34 7.79 2.34
C GLU A 43 -10.79 9.21 2.20
N LYS A 44 -11.46 10.03 1.39
CA LYS A 44 -11.04 11.43 1.15
C LYS A 44 -11.05 12.30 2.41
N ASP A 45 -11.80 11.91 3.43
CA ASP A 45 -11.86 12.57 4.74
C ASP A 45 -10.82 12.04 5.74
N PHE A 46 -9.88 11.22 5.27
CA PHE A 46 -8.82 10.56 6.05
C PHE A 46 -9.31 9.50 7.05
N SER A 47 -10.58 9.09 6.98
CA SER A 47 -11.04 7.93 7.74
C SER A 47 -10.49 6.64 7.13
N PHE A 48 -10.10 5.69 7.98
CA PHE A 48 -9.69 4.36 7.53
C PHE A 48 -10.92 3.51 7.18
N ASN A 49 -10.97 3.00 5.95
CA ASN A 49 -12.02 2.12 5.48
C ASN A 49 -11.67 0.66 5.80
N LEU A 50 -12.26 0.14 6.88
CA LEU A 50 -12.07 -1.23 7.34
C LEU A 50 -12.48 -2.27 6.28
N THR A 51 -13.51 -2.01 5.48
CA THR A 51 -13.96 -2.91 4.41
C THR A 51 -12.90 -3.06 3.34
N LYS A 52 -12.32 -1.94 2.87
CA LYS A 52 -11.21 -1.96 1.89
C LYS A 52 -9.97 -2.64 2.48
N GLY A 53 -9.60 -2.31 3.72
CA GLY A 53 -8.44 -2.92 4.38
C GLY A 53 -8.57 -4.43 4.53
N THR A 54 -9.75 -4.91 4.94
CA THR A 54 -10.04 -6.34 5.06
C THR A 54 -10.01 -7.03 3.71
N ALA A 55 -10.61 -6.44 2.67
CA ALA A 55 -10.61 -6.99 1.32
C ALA A 55 -9.20 -7.08 0.74
N LEU A 56 -8.37 -6.04 0.92
CA LEU A 56 -6.98 -6.00 0.46
C LEU A 56 -6.14 -7.11 1.13
N LEU A 57 -6.23 -7.24 2.45
CA LEU A 57 -5.49 -8.28 3.19
C LEU A 57 -5.99 -9.68 2.88
N ALA A 58 -7.29 -9.88 2.69
CA ALA A 58 -7.84 -11.17 2.27
C ALA A 58 -7.37 -11.54 0.86
N GLY A 59 -7.40 -10.59 -0.08
CA GLY A 59 -6.88 -10.77 -1.44
C GLY A 59 -5.41 -11.16 -1.44
N TYR A 60 -4.56 -10.42 -0.72
CA TYR A 60 -3.14 -10.73 -0.60
C TYR A 60 -2.90 -12.12 0.01
N GLN A 61 -3.54 -12.42 1.14
CA GLN A 61 -3.35 -13.69 1.84
C GLN A 61 -3.88 -14.91 1.08
N SER A 62 -4.82 -14.73 0.14
CA SER A 62 -5.31 -15.82 -0.72
C SER A 62 -4.25 -16.33 -1.70
N VAL A 63 -3.23 -15.52 -1.99
CA VAL A 63 -2.12 -15.87 -2.89
C VAL A 63 -0.83 -16.12 -2.10
N ARG A 64 -0.48 -15.21 -1.16
CA ARG A 64 0.68 -15.34 -0.28
C ARG A 64 0.27 -15.11 1.18
N PRO A 65 0.15 -16.16 2.00
CA PRO A 65 -0.17 -16.02 3.42
C PRO A 65 0.88 -15.18 4.14
N LEU A 66 0.44 -14.23 4.97
CA LEU A 66 1.32 -13.46 5.82
C LEU A 66 1.74 -14.30 7.03
N GLY A 67 3.04 -14.33 7.31
CA GLY A 67 3.61 -14.93 8.52
C GLY A 67 3.19 -14.16 9.78
N ASN A 68 3.38 -14.79 10.94
CA ASN A 68 3.05 -14.16 12.22
C ASN A 68 3.87 -12.89 12.46
N ASP A 69 5.15 -12.90 12.10
CA ASP A 69 6.03 -11.73 12.25
C ASP A 69 5.62 -10.59 11.30
N GLU A 70 5.22 -10.91 10.06
CA GLU A 70 4.71 -9.91 9.12
C GLU A 70 3.41 -9.27 9.62
N LYS A 71 2.49 -10.08 10.19
CA LYS A 71 1.25 -9.58 10.80
C LYS A 71 1.54 -8.70 12.02
N ALA A 72 2.45 -9.12 12.89
CA ALA A 72 2.85 -8.36 14.07
C ALA A 72 3.54 -7.04 13.70
N ALA A 73 4.34 -7.03 12.63
CA ALA A 73 5.04 -5.85 12.14
C ALA A 73 4.14 -4.88 11.34
N MET A 74 2.97 -5.32 10.88
CA MET A 74 2.11 -4.51 9.99
C MET A 74 1.86 -3.09 10.49
N PRO A 75 1.53 -2.84 11.78
CA PRO A 75 1.31 -1.48 12.27
C PRO A 75 2.56 -0.58 12.19
N ILE A 76 3.76 -1.12 12.48
CA ILE A 76 4.99 -0.31 12.42
C ILE A 76 5.42 -0.07 10.97
N LEU A 77 5.22 -1.05 10.08
CA LEU A 77 5.50 -0.90 8.66
C LEU A 77 4.57 0.14 8.01
N ALA A 78 3.27 0.14 8.37
CA ALA A 78 2.31 1.13 7.88
C ALA A 78 2.67 2.56 8.33
N ARG A 79 3.16 2.72 9.57
CA ARG A 79 3.69 4.00 10.04
C ARG A 79 4.94 4.43 9.26
N GLY A 80 5.84 3.48 9.00
CA GLY A 80 7.06 3.73 8.22
C GLY A 80 6.76 4.19 6.80
N SER A 81 5.85 3.52 6.09
CA SER A 81 5.50 3.91 4.72
C SER A 81 4.72 5.22 4.69
N ALA A 82 3.83 5.49 5.65
CA ALA A 82 3.16 6.78 5.77
C ALA A 82 4.17 7.93 5.96
N LEU A 83 5.18 7.72 6.82
CA LEU A 83 6.26 8.68 7.05
C LEU A 83 7.07 8.93 5.77
N ARG A 84 7.42 7.90 5.00
CA ARG A 84 8.12 8.04 3.72
C ARG A 84 7.40 9.04 2.80
N PHE A 85 6.10 8.84 2.55
CA PHE A 85 5.33 9.71 1.65
C PHE A 85 5.12 11.11 2.21
N MET A 86 4.94 11.23 3.53
CA MET A 86 4.88 12.54 4.17
C MET A 86 6.17 13.33 3.94
N LEU A 87 7.34 12.69 4.13
CA LEU A 87 8.64 13.35 3.98
C LEU A 87 8.91 13.82 2.55
N THR A 88 8.64 12.99 1.54
CA THR A 88 8.84 13.41 0.14
C THR A 88 7.89 14.54 -0.24
N ARG A 89 6.60 14.44 0.12
CA ARG A 89 5.63 15.52 -0.13
C ARG A 89 5.97 16.80 0.62
N LEU A 90 6.49 16.70 1.84
CA LEU A 90 6.94 17.87 2.60
C LEU A 90 8.15 18.53 1.95
N TYR A 91 9.10 17.74 1.46
CA TYR A 91 10.26 18.26 0.72
C TYR A 91 9.80 18.99 -0.55
N ASP A 92 8.99 18.34 -1.39
CA ASP A 92 8.45 18.91 -2.63
C ASP A 92 7.60 20.16 -2.39
N TRP A 93 6.97 20.29 -1.22
CA TRP A 93 6.25 21.52 -0.84
C TRP A 93 7.23 22.67 -0.55
N LEU A 94 8.33 22.38 0.13
CA LEU A 94 9.27 23.40 0.64
C LEU A 94 10.28 23.87 -0.42
N THR A 95 10.53 23.07 -1.45
CA THR A 95 11.47 23.36 -2.56
C THR A 95 10.75 23.66 -3.85
#